data_AF-A0A0G4K699-F1
#
_entry.id   AF-A0A0G4K699-F1
#
_cell.length_a   1.000
_cell.length_b   1.000
_cell.length_c   1.000
_cell.angle_alpha   90.00
_cell.angle_beta   90.00
_cell.angle_gamma   90.00
#
_symmetry.space_group_name_H-M   'P 1'
#
loop_
_entity.id
_entity.type
_entity.pdbx_description
1 polymer ?
#
loop_
_entity_poly.entity_id
_entity_poly.type
_entity_poly.pdbx_seq_one_letter_code
_entity_poly.pdbx_strand_id
1 'polypeptide(L)'
;MLLSNFDNLDSKEVFRWFAEISKIPRRSKHEKQISDFLVQFAKDRNLEVYQDKVNNVIIKKEATKGYENIAPVIIQGHMDMVCEKTSESKHDFDKDPFVKKLVNRNMILIKIL
;
A
#
# COMPACT_ATOMS: atom_id res chain seq x y z
N MET A 1 -3.68 22.67 20.16
CA MET A 1 -2.25 22.33 20.04
C MET A 1 -2.18 21.05 19.23
N LEU A 2 -2.12 21.15 17.92
CA LEU A 2 -2.13 19.99 17.02
C LEU A 2 -0.99 20.16 16.02
N LEU A 3 -0.28 19.04 15.81
CA LEU A 3 0.88 18.82 14.94
C LEU A 3 2.23 19.11 15.62
N SER A 4 2.60 18.19 16.51
CA SER A 4 3.97 17.99 16.98
C SER A 4 4.87 17.44 15.86
N ASN A 5 6.08 18.00 15.75
CA ASN A 5 7.18 17.66 14.84
C ASN A 5 7.15 16.25 14.22
N PHE A 6 7.10 16.22 12.89
CA PHE A 6 7.25 15.01 12.07
C PHE A 6 8.71 14.54 11.96
N ASP A 7 9.67 15.27 12.53
CA ASP A 7 11.12 15.00 12.42
C ASP A 7 11.54 13.63 12.99
N ASN A 8 10.70 13.03 13.84
CA ASN A 8 10.92 11.71 14.45
C ASN A 8 10.08 10.58 13.82
N LEU A 9 9.33 10.84 12.74
CA LEU A 9 8.65 9.76 12.03
C LEU A 9 9.70 8.86 11.39
N ASP A 10 9.78 7.62 11.84
CA ASP A 10 10.57 6.58 11.17
C ASP A 10 9.88 6.20 9.86
N SER A 11 10.10 7.04 8.85
CA SER A 11 9.58 6.86 7.49
C SER A 11 10.12 5.60 6.83
N LYS A 12 11.18 4.97 7.38
CA LYS A 12 11.77 3.74 6.83
C LYS A 12 10.74 2.63 6.73
N GLU A 13 9.87 2.46 7.73
CA GLU A 13 8.85 1.41 7.70
C GLU A 13 7.79 1.67 6.62
N VAL A 14 7.38 2.92 6.43
CA VAL A 14 6.46 3.31 5.34
C VAL A 14 7.09 3.02 3.98
N PHE A 15 8.35 3.42 3.77
CA PHE A 15 9.07 3.16 2.52
C PHE A 15 9.36 1.68 2.29
N ARG A 16 9.59 0.90 3.36
CA ARG A 16 9.73 -0.55 3.28
C ARG A 16 8.45 -1.18 2.75
N TRP A 17 7.29 -0.84 3.30
CA TRP A 17 6.01 -1.35 2.81
C TRP A 17 5.67 -0.85 1.41
N PHE A 18 5.98 0.41 1.10
CA PHE A 18 5.85 0.94 -0.25
C PHE A 18 6.68 0.13 -1.25
N ALA A 19 7.91 -0.23 -0.91
CA ALA A 19 8.76 -1.07 -1.75
C ALA A 19 8.20 -2.49 -1.93
N GLU A 20 7.68 -3.12 -0.88
CA GLU A 20 7.02 -4.44 -0.98
C GLU A 20 5.79 -4.40 -1.87
N ILE A 21 4.88 -3.43 -1.64
CA ILE A 21 3.66 -3.25 -2.44
C ILE A 21 4.00 -2.95 -3.91
N SER A 22 5.07 -2.19 -4.17
CA SER A 22 5.49 -1.85 -5.53
C SER A 22 6.06 -3.01 -6.33
N LYS A 23 6.37 -4.14 -5.69
CA LYS A 23 6.74 -5.38 -6.38
C LYS A 23 5.53 -6.08 -7.01
N ILE A 24 4.32 -5.71 -6.60
CA ILE A 24 3.07 -6.37 -7.01
C ILE A 24 2.44 -5.55 -8.14
N PRO A 25 2.31 -6.11 -9.35
CA PRO A 25 1.53 -5.49 -10.42
C PRO A 25 0.08 -5.31 -9.97
N ARG A 26 -0.44 -4.08 -10.05
CA ARG A 26 -1.74 -3.67 -9.50
C ARG A 26 -2.43 -2.63 -10.37
N ARG A 27 -2.38 -2.84 -11.68
CA ARG A 27 -3.13 -2.06 -12.67
C ARG A 27 -4.62 -2.00 -12.29
N SER A 28 -5.30 -0.88 -12.58
CA SER A 28 -6.75 -0.78 -12.41
C SER A 28 -7.50 -1.92 -13.11
N LYS A 29 -8.43 -2.55 -12.39
CA LYS A 29 -9.18 -3.79 -12.72
C LYS A 29 -8.39 -5.10 -12.57
N HIS A 30 -7.16 -5.05 -12.06
CA HIS A 30 -6.29 -6.21 -11.81
C HIS A 30 -5.78 -6.25 -10.35
N GLU A 31 -6.67 -5.92 -9.42
CA GLU A 31 -6.38 -5.72 -8.00
C GLU A 31 -6.19 -7.02 -7.20
N LYS A 32 -6.53 -8.18 -7.76
CA LYS A 32 -6.59 -9.44 -7.00
C LYS A 32 -5.30 -9.76 -6.25
N GLN A 33 -4.14 -9.60 -6.89
CA GLN A 33 -2.85 -9.95 -6.29
C GLN A 33 -2.51 -9.07 -5.08
N ILE A 34 -2.67 -7.75 -5.21
CA ILE A 34 -2.41 -6.82 -4.10
C ILE A 34 -3.49 -6.96 -3.01
N SER A 35 -4.73 -7.29 -3.37
CA SER A 35 -5.79 -7.61 -2.40
C SER A 35 -5.41 -8.82 -1.55
N ASP A 36 -4.99 -9.92 -2.19
CA ASP A 36 -4.57 -11.16 -1.52
C ASP A 36 -3.34 -10.92 -0.62
N PHE A 37 -2.39 -10.10 -1.06
CA PHE A 37 -1.25 -9.68 -0.26
C PHE A 37 -1.68 -8.96 1.03
N LEU A 38 -2.63 -8.03 0.95
CA LEU A 38 -3.13 -7.29 2.12
C LEU A 38 -3.89 -8.21 3.09
N VAL A 39 -4.66 -9.17 2.56
CA VAL A 39 -5.32 -10.20 3.37
C VAL A 39 -4.29 -11.06 4.09
N GLN A 40 -3.24 -11.51 3.40
CA GLN A 40 -2.18 -12.31 4.02
C GLN A 40 -1.41 -11.51 5.06
N PHE A 41 -1.08 -10.25 4.77
CA PHE A 41 -0.44 -9.33 5.72
C PHE A 41 -1.22 -9.23 7.05
N ALA A 42 -2.55 -9.17 6.98
CA ALA A 42 -3.41 -9.12 8.15
C ALA A 42 -3.45 -10.46 8.90
N LYS A 43 -3.62 -11.57 8.18
CA LYS A 43 -3.64 -12.92 8.75
C LYS A 43 -2.34 -13.26 9.48
N ASP A 44 -1.19 -12.95 8.88
CA ASP A 44 0.13 -13.17 9.49
C ASP A 44 0.32 -12.43 10.82
N ARG A 45 -0.50 -11.40 11.07
CA ARG A 45 -0.48 -10.55 12.26
C ARG A 45 -1.66 -10.80 13.19
N ASN A 46 -2.46 -11.83 12.92
CA ASN A 46 -3.69 -12.14 13.65
C ASN A 46 -4.66 -10.95 13.72
N LEU A 47 -4.75 -10.18 12.64
CA LEU A 47 -5.71 -9.08 12.51
C LEU A 47 -7.02 -9.60 11.89
N GLU A 48 -8.15 -9.06 12.33
CA GLU A 48 -9.44 -9.30 11.69
C GLU A 48 -9.43 -8.68 10.28
N VAL A 49 -9.80 -9.45 9.27
CA VAL A 49 -9.75 -9.02 7.88
C VAL A 49 -10.94 -9.53 7.08
N TYR A 50 -11.50 -8.65 6.25
CA TYR A 50 -12.55 -8.95 5.29
C TYR A 50 -12.08 -8.58 3.90
N GLN A 51 -12.35 -9.47 2.95
CA GLN A 51 -12.16 -9.25 1.52
C GLN A 51 -13.51 -9.48 0.84
N ASP A 52 -14.01 -8.51 0.07
CA ASP A 52 -15.29 -8.66 -0.62
C ASP A 52 -15.12 -9.28 -2.02
N LYS A 53 -16.25 -9.47 -2.73
CA LYS A 53 -16.30 -10.08 -4.06
C LYS A 53 -15.65 -9.24 -5.17
N VAL A 54 -15.37 -7.96 -4.92
CA VAL A 54 -14.70 -7.04 -5.87
C VAL A 54 -13.31 -6.63 -5.36
N ASN A 55 -12.75 -7.40 -4.42
CA ASN A 55 -11.40 -7.26 -3.88
C ASN A 55 -11.15 -6.04 -2.97
N ASN A 56 -12.19 -5.37 -2.45
CA ASN A 56 -11.99 -4.41 -1.37
C ASN A 56 -11.53 -5.13 -0.10
N VAL A 57 -10.61 -4.52 0.64
CA VAL A 57 -10.06 -5.09 1.88
C VAL A 57 -10.31 -4.15 3.05
N ILE A 58 -10.86 -4.68 4.14
CA ILE A 58 -10.96 -4.01 5.45
C ILE A 58 -10.13 -4.80 6.44
N ILE A 59 -9.12 -4.16 7.02
CA ILE A 59 -8.29 -4.72 8.10
C ILE A 59 -8.63 -3.97 9.38
N LYS A 60 -9.02 -4.69 10.43
CA LYS A 60 -9.29 -4.10 11.74
C LYS A 60 -8.17 -4.44 12.71
N LYS A 61 -7.83 -3.46 13.53
CA LYS A 61 -6.87 -3.61 14.62
C LYS A 61 -7.48 -2.97 15.86
N GLU A 62 -7.51 -3.72 16.94
CA GLU A 62 -7.97 -3.22 18.24
C GLU A 62 -7.12 -2.04 18.72
N ALA A 63 -7.74 -1.19 19.53
CA ALA A 63 -7.07 -0.06 20.14
C ALA A 63 -5.86 -0.53 20.96
N THR A 64 -4.79 0.28 20.98
CA THR A 64 -3.70 0.07 21.93
C THR A 64 -4.20 0.30 23.36
N LYS A 65 -3.60 -0.37 24.33
CA LYS A 65 -3.97 -0.26 25.74
C LYS A 65 -4.14 1.20 26.18
N GLY A 66 -5.28 1.52 26.78
CA GLY A 66 -5.65 2.87 27.24
C GLY A 66 -6.45 3.71 26.23
N TYR A 67 -6.74 3.18 25.04
CA TYR A 67 -7.49 3.86 23.98
C TYR A 67 -8.80 3.12 23.60
N GLU A 68 -9.21 2.11 24.36
CA GLU A 68 -10.34 1.22 24.05
C GLU A 68 -11.69 1.93 23.97
N ASN A 69 -11.84 3.05 24.68
CA ASN A 69 -13.08 3.84 24.72
C ASN A 69 -13.06 5.06 23.79
N ILE A 70 -12.04 5.20 22.93
CA ILE A 70 -11.98 6.28 21.95
C ILE A 70 -12.71 5.86 20.68
N ALA A 71 -13.32 6.83 19.99
CA ALA A 71 -13.96 6.60 18.70
C ALA A 71 -13.00 5.94 17.70
N PRO A 72 -13.44 4.92 16.95
CA PRO A 72 -12.62 4.27 15.94
C PRO A 72 -12.24 5.24 14.82
N VAL A 73 -11.07 5.03 14.23
CA VAL A 73 -10.56 5.80 13.09
C VAL A 73 -10.41 4.88 11.88
N ILE A 74 -10.79 5.38 10.71
CA ILE A 74 -10.61 4.70 9.43
C ILE A 74 -9.54 5.45 8.63
N ILE A 75 -8.53 4.72 8.16
CA ILE A 75 -7.56 5.21 7.17
C ILE A 75 -7.92 4.54 5.85
N GLN A 76 -8.23 5.33 4.84
CA GLN A 76 -8.64 4.83 3.53
C GLN A 76 -7.59 5.20 2.46
N GLY A 77 -7.30 4.23 1.60
CA GLY A 77 -6.54 4.40 0.37
C GLY A 77 -7.09 3.43 -0.68
N HIS A 78 -6.83 3.71 -1.95
CA HIS A 78 -7.05 2.73 -3.02
C HIS A 78 -5.75 2.00 -3.33
N MET A 79 -5.89 0.87 -4.00
CA MET A 79 -4.84 -0.13 -4.14
C MET A 79 -4.35 -0.23 -5.58
N ASP A 80 -5.07 0.31 -6.55
CA ASP A 80 -4.70 0.23 -7.95
C ASP A 80 -3.72 1.34 -8.37
N MET A 81 -3.19 1.20 -9.58
CA MET A 81 -2.37 2.19 -10.25
C MET A 81 -2.88 2.43 -11.66
N VAL A 82 -2.91 3.71 -12.02
CA VAL A 82 -2.98 4.13 -13.43
C VAL A 82 -1.65 3.80 -14.09
N CYS A 83 -1.70 3.08 -15.20
CA CYS A 83 -0.53 2.56 -15.89
C CYS A 83 -0.32 3.27 -17.23
N GLU A 84 0.70 4.10 -17.29
CA GLU A 84 1.09 4.87 -18.48
C GLU A 84 2.56 4.60 -18.81
N LYS A 85 2.88 4.47 -20.09
CA LYS A 85 4.27 4.23 -20.55
C LYS A 85 4.56 4.92 -21.88
N THR A 86 5.83 5.27 -22.10
CA THR A 86 6.28 5.77 -23.41
C THR A 86 6.27 4.65 -24.46
N SER A 87 6.27 5.02 -25.74
CA SER A 87 6.27 4.08 -26.87
C SER A 87 7.43 3.08 -26.85
N GLU A 88 8.58 3.47 -26.30
CA GLU A 88 9.81 2.67 -26.27
C GLU A 88 9.83 1.69 -25.08
N SER A 89 8.91 1.86 -24.12
CA SER A 89 8.89 1.06 -22.90
C SER A 89 8.35 -0.34 -23.13
N LYS A 90 9.20 -1.33 -22.85
CA LYS A 90 8.86 -2.76 -22.89
C LYS A 90 8.20 -3.27 -21.62
N HIS A 91 7.86 -2.39 -20.68
CA HIS A 91 7.27 -2.79 -19.41
C HIS A 91 5.89 -3.44 -19.60
N ASP A 92 5.69 -4.58 -18.95
CA ASP A 92 4.42 -5.32 -18.91
C ASP A 92 3.75 -5.11 -17.55
N PHE A 93 2.75 -4.22 -17.48
CA PHE A 93 2.06 -3.85 -16.23
C PHE A 93 1.26 -4.99 -15.59
N ASP A 94 1.06 -6.12 -16.28
CA ASP A 94 0.37 -7.27 -15.72
C ASP A 94 1.36 -8.26 -15.06
N LYS A 95 2.68 -8.09 -15.27
CA LYS A 95 3.72 -9.02 -14.80
C LYS A 95 4.90 -8.36 -14.08
N ASP A 96 5.32 -7.20 -14.58
CA ASP A 96 6.52 -6.54 -14.11
C ASP A 96 6.25 -5.70 -12.84
N PRO A 97 7.17 -5.66 -11.88
CA PRO A 97 7.07 -4.77 -10.72
C PRO A 97 7.26 -3.29 -11.11
N PHE A 98 6.57 -2.38 -10.41
CA PHE A 98 6.62 -0.93 -10.69
C PHE A 98 7.95 -0.28 -10.31
N VAL A 99 8.66 -0.82 -9.32
CA VAL A 99 9.96 -0.31 -8.91
C VAL A 99 11.07 -1.15 -9.56
N LYS A 100 11.67 -0.60 -10.62
CA LYS A 100 13.03 -0.97 -11.03
C LYS A 100 14.01 -0.22 -10.13
N LYS A 101 15.05 -0.92 -9.64
CA LYS A 101 16.10 -0.43 -8.72
C LYS A 101 16.32 1.09 -8.79
N LEU A 102 16.37 1.74 -7.64
CA LEU A 102 16.96 3.07 -7.46
C LEU A 102 18.44 3.01 -7.90
N VAL A 103 18.72 3.22 -9.18
CA VAL A 103 20.07 3.42 -9.70
C VAL A 103 20.18 4.88 -10.08
N ASN A 104 20.92 5.65 -9.28
CA ASN A 104 21.20 7.09 -9.41
C ASN A 104 19.98 8.02 -9.38
N ARG A 105 19.76 8.71 -8.24
CA ARG A 105 19.06 10.00 -7.99
C ARG A 105 17.86 10.45 -8.88
N ASN A 106 17.30 9.60 -9.72
CA ASN A 106 16.13 9.88 -10.54
C ASN A 106 14.94 9.26 -9.82
N MET A 107 14.25 10.11 -9.06
CA MET A 107 13.03 9.77 -8.35
C MET A 107 11.95 9.40 -9.38
N ILE A 108 11.54 8.12 -9.41
CA ILE A 108 10.32 7.72 -10.10
C ILE A 108 9.16 8.19 -9.21
N LEU A 109 8.46 9.23 -9.66
CA LEU A 109 7.28 9.75 -8.98
C LEU A 109 6.12 8.79 -9.27
N ILE A 110 5.86 7.86 -8.34
CA ILE A 110 4.64 7.05 -8.36
C ILE A 110 3.53 7.95 -7.83
N LYS A 111 2.71 8.49 -8.75
CA LYS A 111 1.52 9.25 -8.39
C LYS A 111 0.46 8.27 -7.89
N ILE A 112 0.44 8.04 -6.59
CA ILE A 112 -0.74 7.50 -5.90
C ILE A 112 -1.71 8.68 -5.83
N LEU A 113 -2.73 8.70 -6.70
CA LEU A 113 -3.80 9.70 -6.61
C LEU A 113 -4.73 9.43 -5.43
#